data_AF-A0A1V1NZ17-F1
#
_entry.id   AF-A0A1V1NZ17-F1
#
_cell.length_a   1.000
_cell.length_b   1.000
_cell.length_c   1.000
_cell.angle_alpha   90.00
_cell.angle_beta   90.00
_cell.angle_gamma   90.00
#
_symmetry.space_group_name_H-M   'P 1'
#
loop_
_entity.id
_entity.type
_entity.pdbx_description
1 polymer ?
#
loop_
_entity_poly.entity_id
_entity_poly.type
_entity_poly.pdbx_seq_one_letter_code
_entity_poly.pdbx_strand_id
1 'polypeptide(L)'
;MGALRVFFDYLVRVDRIAQNPLQDITDLKRNAFIPYIFSNEQIDELLNGIQVNIQSLNESAFLTDLAVFTIISLIARCGLRISEALKLKDEHYRKNESTIYIKNTKFGKDR
;
A
#
# COMPACT_ATOMS: atom_id res chain seq x y z
N MET A 1 -7.54 8.47 -21.62
CA MET A 1 -8.92 9.00 -21.78
C MET A 1 -9.49 9.61 -20.51
N GLY A 2 -9.58 8.92 -19.38
CA GLY A 2 -10.18 9.47 -18.14
C GLY A 2 -9.66 10.85 -17.69
N ALA A 3 -8.35 11.06 -17.59
CA ALA A 3 -7.80 12.37 -17.17
C ALA A 3 -8.08 13.51 -18.16
N LEU A 4 -8.09 13.20 -19.46
CA LEU A 4 -8.36 14.19 -20.51
C LEU A 4 -9.85 14.58 -20.53
N ARG A 5 -10.75 13.61 -20.29
CA ARG A 5 -12.19 13.88 -20.11
C ARG A 5 -12.43 14.80 -18.92
N VAL A 6 -11.82 14.50 -17.77
CA VAL A 6 -11.89 15.34 -16.56
C VAL A 6 -11.34 16.75 -16.81
N PHE A 7 -10.27 16.88 -17.60
CA PHE A 7 -9.73 18.18 -17.99
C PHE A 7 -10.73 19.01 -18.83
N PHE A 8 -11.36 18.40 -19.83
CA PHE A 8 -12.38 19.10 -20.62
C PHE A 8 -13.65 19.39 -19.82
N ASP A 9 -14.06 18.51 -18.91
CA ASP A 9 -15.15 18.78 -17.96
C ASP A 9 -14.83 20.00 -17.09
N TYR A 10 -13.58 20.14 -16.65
CA TYR A 10 -13.12 21.33 -15.94
C TYR A 10 -13.21 22.58 -16.83
N LEU A 11 -12.79 22.53 -18.10
CA LEU A 11 -12.86 23.67 -19.01
C LEU A 11 -14.30 24.11 -19.30
N VAL A 12 -15.24 23.17 -19.41
CA VAL A 12 -16.68 23.48 -19.47
C VAL A 12 -17.13 24.19 -18.20
N ARG A 13 -16.73 23.68 -17.03
CA ARG A 13 -17.10 24.23 -15.72
C ARG A 13 -16.57 25.65 -15.48
N VAL A 14 -15.46 26.03 -16.11
CA VAL A 14 -14.90 27.40 -16.03
C VAL A 14 -15.25 28.26 -17.25
N ASP A 15 -16.28 27.87 -18.00
CA ASP A 15 -16.82 28.59 -19.17
C ASP A 15 -15.78 28.90 -20.25
N ARG A 16 -14.74 28.06 -20.38
CA ARG A 16 -13.72 28.20 -21.43
C ARG A 16 -14.13 27.56 -22.75
N ILE A 17 -15.00 26.55 -22.70
CA ILE A 17 -15.57 25.88 -23.87
C ILE A 17 -17.04 25.54 -23.57
N ALA A 18 -17.88 25.48 -24.61
CA ALA A 18 -19.31 25.23 -24.43
C ALA A 18 -19.66 23.77 -24.08
N GLN A 19 -18.86 22.81 -24.57
CA GLN A 19 -19.11 21.38 -24.37
C GLN A 19 -17.82 20.57 -24.35
N ASN A 20 -17.85 19.40 -23.70
CA ASN A 20 -16.72 18.48 -23.66
C ASN A 20 -16.58 17.75 -25.01
N PRO A 21 -15.48 17.93 -25.77
CA PRO A 21 -15.31 17.29 -27.09
C PRO A 21 -15.18 15.76 -27.02
N LEU A 22 -14.99 15.19 -25.82
CA LEU A 22 -14.89 13.75 -25.62
C LEU A 22 -16.22 13.10 -25.23
N GLN A 23 -17.30 13.87 -25.09
CA GLN A 23 -18.59 13.39 -24.57
C GLN A 23 -19.09 12.13 -25.30
N ASP A 24 -18.94 12.08 -26.63
CA ASP A 24 -19.42 10.98 -27.47
C ASP A 24 -18.41 9.85 -27.68
N ILE A 25 -17.18 10.00 -27.18
CA ILE A 25 -16.14 8.97 -27.30
C ILE A 25 -16.29 8.00 -26.13
N THR A 26 -16.64 6.75 -26.41
CA THR A 26 -16.74 5.72 -25.37
C THR A 26 -15.37 5.44 -24.74
N ASP A 27 -15.34 5.27 -23.42
CA ASP A 27 -14.11 4.83 -22.76
C ASP A 27 -13.72 3.42 -23.25
N LEU A 28 -12.43 3.22 -23.52
CA LEU A 28 -11.91 1.87 -23.73
C LEU A 28 -12.20 1.03 -22.50
N LYS A 29 -12.77 -0.16 -22.71
CA LYS A 29 -12.88 -1.19 -21.68
C LYS A 29 -11.48 -1.46 -21.14
N ARG A 30 -11.21 -1.01 -19.92
CA ARG A 30 -9.99 -1.40 -19.23
C ARG A 30 -10.14 -2.85 -18.82
N ASN A 31 -9.13 -3.66 -19.12
CA ASN A 31 -9.05 -5.00 -18.54
C ASN A 31 -9.08 -4.87 -17.02
N ALA A 32 -9.89 -5.69 -16.38
CA ALA A 32 -9.90 -5.75 -14.92
C ALA A 32 -8.50 -6.17 -14.45
N PHE A 33 -7.91 -5.38 -13.56
CA PHE A 33 -6.71 -5.81 -12.85
C PHE A 33 -7.13 -6.86 -11.83
N ILE A 34 -6.74 -8.12 -12.07
CA ILE A 34 -6.96 -9.23 -11.14
C ILE A 34 -5.63 -9.44 -10.41
N PRO A 35 -5.50 -8.96 -9.15
CA PRO A 35 -4.28 -9.20 -8.38
C PRO A 35 -4.13 -10.69 -8.07
N TYR A 36 -2.89 -11.14 -7.98
CA TYR A 36 -2.59 -12.42 -7.36
C TYR A 36 -2.85 -12.32 -5.86
N ILE A 37 -3.68 -13.20 -5.32
CA ILE A 37 -3.99 -13.27 -3.89
C ILE A 37 -3.21 -14.43 -3.30
N PHE A 38 -2.30 -14.13 -2.37
CA PHE A 38 -1.56 -15.15 -1.64
C PHE A 38 -2.48 -15.93 -0.72
N SER A 39 -2.32 -17.25 -0.68
CA SER A 39 -2.90 -18.09 0.36
C SER A 39 -2.11 -17.95 1.67
N ASN A 40 -2.68 -18.43 2.78
CA ASN A 40 -1.99 -18.42 4.07
C ASN A 40 -0.68 -19.21 4.02
N GLU A 41 -0.69 -20.36 3.34
CA GLU A 41 0.48 -21.23 3.18
C GLU A 41 1.59 -20.53 2.41
N GLN A 42 1.25 -19.76 1.37
CA GLN A 42 2.23 -19.00 0.60
C GLN A 42 2.81 -17.82 1.39
N ILE A 43 2.01 -17.20 2.26
CA ILE A 43 2.51 -16.19 3.20
C ILE A 43 3.48 -16.84 4.19
N ASP A 44 3.18 -18.04 4.69
CA ASP A 44 4.06 -18.77 5.60
C ASP A 44 5.38 -19.13 4.91
N GLU A 45 5.33 -19.65 3.68
CA GLU A 45 6.52 -19.93 2.85
C GLU A 45 7.38 -18.68 2.63
N LEU A 46 6.75 -17.55 2.32
CA LEU A 46 7.44 -16.26 2.17
C LEU A 46 8.15 -15.84 3.46
N LEU A 47 7.44 -15.88 4.60
CA LEU A 47 8.00 -15.48 5.89
C LEU A 47 9.15 -16.39 6.32
N ASN A 48 9.00 -17.71 6.11
CA ASN A 48 10.06 -18.69 6.39
C ASN A 48 11.31 -18.42 5.53
N GLY A 49 11.14 -18.10 4.24
CA GLY A 49 12.24 -17.75 3.36
C GLY A 49 13.03 -16.52 3.81
N ILE A 50 12.34 -15.51 4.34
CA ILE A 50 12.99 -14.31 4.90
C ILE A 50 13.70 -14.62 6.22
N GLN A 51 13.08 -15.46 7.07
CA GLN A 51 13.61 -15.80 8.38
C GLN A 51 14.98 -16.48 8.31
N VAL A 52 15.26 -17.25 7.25
CA VAL A 52 16.58 -17.87 7.02
C VAL A 52 17.70 -16.84 6.98
N ASN A 53 17.45 -15.64 6.44
CA ASN A 53 18.46 -14.58 6.36
C ASN A 53 18.82 -14.03 7.74
N ILE A 54 17.82 -13.87 8.62
CA ILE A 54 18.02 -13.43 10.01
C ILE A 54 18.89 -14.44 10.79
N GLN A 55 18.69 -15.73 10.50
CA GLN A 55 19.45 -16.82 11.13
C GLN A 55 20.85 -16.99 10.55
N SER A 56 21.16 -16.34 9.42
CA SER A 56 22.51 -16.34 8.87
C SER A 56 23.44 -15.56 9.81
N LEU A 57 24.65 -16.07 10.04
CA LEU A 57 25.65 -15.51 10.98
C LEU A 57 26.25 -14.16 10.51
N ASN A 58 25.58 -13.46 9.59
CA ASN A 58 26.01 -12.14 9.14
C ASN A 58 25.49 -11.06 10.09
N GLU A 59 26.25 -10.81 11.17
CA GLU A 59 25.93 -9.78 12.17
C GLU A 59 25.69 -8.39 11.56
N SER A 60 26.33 -8.08 10.43
CA SER A 60 26.18 -6.77 9.77
C SER A 60 24.81 -6.54 9.13
N ALA A 61 24.09 -7.62 8.78
CA ALA A 61 22.79 -7.56 8.11
C ALA A 61 21.60 -7.85 9.04
N PHE A 62 21.85 -8.40 10.23
CA PHE A 62 20.83 -8.89 11.16
C PHE A 62 19.69 -7.89 11.41
N LEU A 63 20.00 -6.63 11.71
CA LEU A 63 18.97 -5.62 11.99
C LEU A 63 18.11 -5.31 10.76
N THR A 64 18.71 -5.32 9.57
CA THR A 64 18.00 -5.11 8.31
C THR A 64 17.08 -6.28 8.01
N ASP A 65 17.57 -7.52 8.16
CA ASP A 65 16.78 -8.72 7.92
C ASP A 65 15.61 -8.84 8.91
N LEU A 66 15.87 -8.52 10.18
CA LEU A 66 14.82 -8.47 11.21
C LEU A 66 13.77 -7.40 10.87
N ALA A 67 14.19 -6.21 10.45
CA ALA A 67 13.28 -5.14 10.06
C ALA A 67 12.41 -5.55 8.85
N VAL A 68 13.00 -6.17 7.83
CA VAL A 68 12.27 -6.69 6.66
C VAL A 68 11.24 -7.73 7.08
N PHE A 69 11.63 -8.69 7.91
CA PHE A 69 10.71 -9.70 8.43
C PHE A 69 9.56 -9.09 9.23
N THR A 70 9.85 -8.13 10.12
CA THR A 70 8.83 -7.43 10.90
C THR A 70 7.86 -6.66 10.00
N ILE A 71 8.37 -5.89 9.03
CA ILE A 71 7.53 -5.11 8.11
C ILE A 71 6.61 -6.02 7.29
N ILE A 72 7.15 -7.11 6.71
CA ILE A 72 6.37 -8.04 5.89
C ILE A 72 5.33 -8.76 6.76
N SER A 73 5.69 -9.16 7.99
CA SER A 73 4.75 -9.76 8.93
C SER A 73 3.59 -8.82 9.27
N LEU A 74 3.87 -7.54 9.53
CA LEU A 74 2.83 -6.54 9.81
C LEU A 74 1.90 -6.30 8.61
N ILE A 75 2.45 -6.27 7.39
CA ILE A 75 1.64 -6.14 6.17
C ILE A 75 0.75 -7.37 6.00
N ALA A 76 1.33 -8.57 6.10
CA ALA A 76 0.64 -9.83 5.82
C ALA A 76 -0.39 -10.21 6.89
N ARG A 77 -0.10 -9.94 8.17
CA ARG A 77 -0.95 -10.38 9.30
C ARG A 77 -1.87 -9.29 9.84
N CYS A 78 -1.46 -8.03 9.74
CA CYS A 78 -2.22 -6.90 10.30
C CYS A 78 -2.84 -6.01 9.22
N GLY A 79 -2.60 -6.27 7.93
CA GLY A 79 -3.21 -5.52 6.83
C GLY A 79 -2.74 -4.06 6.75
N LEU A 80 -1.50 -3.80 7.17
CA LEU A 80 -0.88 -2.50 6.99
C LEU A 80 -0.61 -2.26 5.51
N ARG A 81 -0.82 -1.02 5.06
CA ARG A 81 -0.27 -0.61 3.75
C ARG A 81 1.24 -0.52 3.88
N ILE A 82 1.96 -0.77 2.78
CA ILE A 82 3.43 -0.66 2.74
C ILE A 82 3.89 0.69 3.31
N SER A 83 3.23 1.79 2.91
CA SER A 83 3.56 3.13 3.40
C SER A 83 3.24 3.37 4.87
N GLU A 84 2.33 2.60 5.47
CA GLU A 84 2.02 2.67 6.91
C GLU A 84 3.10 1.94 7.70
N ALA A 85 3.45 0.71 7.28
CA ALA A 85 4.49 -0.08 7.92
C ALA A 85 5.86 0.62 7.91
N LEU A 86 6.23 1.26 6.80
CA LEU A 86 7.50 2.00 6.68
C LEU A 86 7.56 3.29 7.51
N LYS A 87 6.42 3.81 7.98
CA LYS A 87 6.35 5.03 8.80
C LYS A 87 6.28 4.73 10.30
N LEU A 88 6.25 3.45 10.68
CA LEU A 88 6.22 3.06 12.08
C LEU A 88 7.49 3.54 12.80
N LYS A 89 7.30 3.87 14.07
CA LYS A 89 8.31 4.38 14.99
C LYS A 89 8.02 3.77 16.35
N ASP A 90 9.01 3.77 17.23
CA ASP A 90 8.87 3.23 18.58
C ASP A 90 7.67 3.85 19.34
N GLU A 91 7.48 5.16 19.21
CA GLU A 91 6.35 5.90 19.82
C GLU A 91 4.95 5.42 19.37
N HIS A 92 4.86 4.71 18.24
CA HIS A 92 3.60 4.17 17.75
C HIS A 92 3.23 2.82 18.40
N TYR A 93 4.18 2.13 19.03
CA TYR A 93 3.92 0.86 19.69
C TYR A 93 3.49 1.08 21.14
N ARG A 94 2.28 0.61 21.47
CA ARG A 94 1.70 0.73 22.82
C ARG A 94 1.87 -0.58 23.56
N LYS A 95 3.01 -0.71 24.25
CA LYS A 95 3.41 -1.94 24.96
C LYS A 95 2.34 -2.47 25.92
N ASN A 96 1.65 -1.59 26.66
CA ASN A 96 0.63 -2.00 27.63
C ASN A 96 -0.60 -2.64 26.98
N GLU A 97 -0.94 -2.22 25.76
CA GLU A 97 -2.12 -2.68 25.03
C GLU A 97 -1.76 -3.77 23.99
N SER A 98 -0.47 -3.97 23.73
CA SER A 98 0.03 -4.77 22.60
C SER A 98 -0.55 -4.31 21.25
N THR A 99 -0.73 -3.00 21.09
CA THR A 99 -1.30 -2.39 19.86
C THR A 99 -0.28 -1.49 19.16
N ILE A 100 -0.51 -1.23 17.87
CA ILE A 100 0.26 -0.30 17.06
C ILE A 100 -0.70 0.80 16.57
N TYR A 101 -0.37 2.05 16.87
CA TYR A 101 -1.13 3.21 16.41
C TYR A 101 -0.64 3.66 15.03
N ILE A 102 -1.56 3.77 14.07
CA ILE A 102 -1.25 4.15 12.69
C ILE A 102 -1.82 5.54 12.44
N LYS A 103 -0.93 6.52 12.35
CA LYS A 103 -1.27 7.92 12.09
C LYS A 103 -1.24 8.25 10.59
N ASN A 104 -2.07 9.20 10.15
CA ASN A 104 -2.01 9.80 8.82
C ASN A 104 -2.11 8.76 7.68
N THR A 105 -3.07 7.84 7.78
CA THR A 105 -3.34 6.88 6.72
C THR A 105 -3.87 7.59 5.47
N LYS A 106 -4.09 6.83 4.39
CA LYS A 106 -4.77 7.34 3.19
C LYS A 106 -6.09 8.00 3.62
N PHE A 107 -6.33 9.23 3.16
CA PHE A 107 -7.48 10.08 3.52
C PHE A 107 -7.42 10.73 4.91
N GLY A 108 -6.24 10.78 5.55
CA GLY A 108 -6.03 11.53 6.79
C GLY A 108 -6.71 10.92 8.02
N LYS A 109 -6.96 9.61 8.00
CA LYS A 109 -7.56 8.89 9.14
C LYS A 109 -6.47 8.27 10.01
N ASP A 110 -6.78 8.09 11.28
CA ASP A 110 -5.97 7.35 12.24
C ASP A 110 -6.68 6.07 12.67
N ARG A 111 -5.93 5.02 13.05
CA ARG A 111 -6.46 3.75 13.56
C ARG A 111 -5.50 3.08 14.52
#